data_AF-A0A442E6M4-F1
#
_entry.id   AF-A0A442E6M4-F1
#
_cell.length_a   1.000
_cell.length_b   1.000
_cell.length_c   1.000
_cell.angle_alpha   90.00
_cell.angle_beta   90.00
_cell.angle_gamma   90.00
#
_symmetry.space_group_name_H-M   'P 1'
#
loop_
_entity.id
_entity.type
_entity.pdbx_description
1 polymer ?
#
loop_
_entity_poly.entity_id
_entity_poly.type
_entity_poly.pdbx_seq_one_letter_code
_entity_poly.pdbx_strand_id
1 'polypeptide(L)'
;MDETHQKGVNTSLEHNPTFQTFNGITVHYVFTRNKVQNRDGDGNPLNALKALKQYTIVPMYRNRVMDRTRNVIAKLKDDLVPDQIMPMPSSNGFVGEFAAIVAEVLEKPLMNPSFLRKKTLGEMIAEYGDGQLPKMSPSQLFAYKSELALWRKGNADRDISMKDVSPKIREFFLPLTLAGEFPAVAGQKVLIVDDLMSSGSTMASAANILIEGGKCPVTGLCFLSGLPGES
;
A
#
# COMPACT_ATOMS: atom_id res chain seq x y z
N MET A 1 15.98 -18.05 -18.17
CA MET A 1 15.00 -16.94 -18.18
C MET A 1 15.70 -15.76 -18.80
N ASP A 2 15.17 -15.30 -19.94
CA ASP A 2 15.55 -14.05 -20.59
C ASP A 2 15.52 -12.92 -19.56
N GLU A 3 16.60 -12.13 -19.52
CA GLU A 3 16.78 -11.02 -18.58
C GLU A 3 15.73 -9.91 -18.76
N THR A 4 14.91 -10.04 -19.80
CA THR A 4 13.87 -9.13 -20.26
C THR A 4 12.44 -9.64 -20.01
N HIS A 5 12.15 -10.44 -18.98
CA HIS A 5 10.74 -10.75 -18.64
C HIS A 5 9.98 -9.46 -18.21
N GLN A 6 9.50 -8.75 -19.24
CA GLN A 6 8.91 -7.40 -19.31
C GLN A 6 7.38 -7.47 -19.37
N LYS A 7 6.77 -8.64 -19.17
CA LYS A 7 5.32 -8.80 -19.23
C LYS A 7 4.69 -8.46 -17.88
N GLY A 8 4.49 -7.17 -17.64
CA GLY A 8 3.69 -6.63 -16.54
C GLY A 8 4.45 -6.01 -15.36
N VAL A 9 5.69 -6.41 -15.09
CA VAL A 9 6.54 -5.80 -14.04
C VAL A 9 8.01 -5.72 -14.49
N ASN A 10 8.65 -4.57 -14.27
CA ASN A 10 10.09 -4.36 -14.45
C ASN A 10 10.82 -4.66 -13.13
N THR A 11 11.58 -5.77 -13.10
CA THR A 11 12.40 -6.18 -11.95
C THR A 11 13.90 -5.94 -12.15
N SER A 12 14.29 -5.16 -13.16
CA SER A 12 15.70 -4.84 -13.41
C SER A 12 16.28 -4.01 -12.27
N LEU A 13 17.55 -4.26 -11.94
CA LEU A 13 18.23 -3.45 -10.94
C LEU A 13 18.53 -2.05 -11.49
N GLU A 14 18.78 -1.91 -12.79
CA GLU A 14 19.13 -0.63 -13.40
C GLU A 14 18.02 0.42 -13.30
N HIS A 15 16.77 0.00 -13.51
CA HIS A 15 15.61 0.91 -13.56
C HIS A 15 14.82 0.97 -12.25
N ASN A 16 15.32 0.36 -11.18
CA ASN A 16 14.72 0.40 -9.85
C ASN A 16 15.77 0.72 -8.79
N PRO A 17 15.41 1.41 -7.70
CA PRO A 17 14.04 1.82 -7.31
C PRO A 17 13.49 2.97 -8.15
N THR A 18 12.18 3.17 -8.11
CA THR A 18 11.50 4.38 -8.59
C THR A 18 10.74 5.03 -7.42
N PHE A 19 10.25 6.25 -7.59
CA PHE A 19 9.46 6.93 -6.56
C PHE A 19 8.38 7.84 -7.15
N GLN A 20 7.40 8.19 -6.33
CA GLN A 20 6.45 9.27 -6.61
C GLN A 20 6.10 10.01 -5.33
N THR A 21 5.63 11.25 -5.45
CA THR A 21 5.00 11.96 -4.33
C THR A 21 3.49 11.78 -4.42
N PHE A 22 2.88 11.27 -3.35
CA PHE A 22 1.43 11.05 -3.23
C PHE A 22 0.93 11.63 -1.92
N ASN A 23 -0.07 12.53 -1.98
CA ASN A 23 -0.61 13.24 -0.81
C ASN A 23 0.47 13.85 0.11
N GLY A 24 1.52 14.44 -0.49
CA GLY A 24 2.64 15.05 0.25
C GLY A 24 3.65 14.07 0.83
N ILE A 25 3.47 12.76 0.61
CA ILE A 25 4.38 11.71 1.07
C ILE A 25 5.16 11.17 -0.12
N THR A 26 6.48 11.06 0.02
CA THR A 26 7.31 10.35 -0.96
C THR A 26 7.13 8.85 -0.76
N VAL A 27 6.78 8.15 -1.84
CA VAL A 27 6.59 6.70 -1.86
C VAL A 27 7.59 6.10 -2.85
N HIS A 28 8.45 5.23 -2.36
CA HIS A 28 9.42 4.49 -3.15
C HIS A 28 8.85 3.14 -3.59
N TYR A 29 9.36 2.62 -4.70
CA TYR A 29 8.95 1.35 -5.28
C TYR A 29 10.16 0.45 -5.49
N VAL A 30 10.06 -0.77 -4.99
CA VAL A 30 11.09 -1.79 -5.26
C VAL A 30 11.03 -2.23 -6.72
N PHE A 31 9.83 -2.51 -7.25
CA PHE A 31 9.66 -2.81 -8.67
C PHE A 31 8.52 -2.01 -9.29
N THR A 32 8.68 -1.68 -10.56
CA THR A 32 7.71 -0.88 -11.32
C THR A 32 6.78 -1.78 -12.13
N ARG A 33 5.47 -1.57 -12.05
CA ARG A 33 4.50 -2.25 -12.92
C ARG A 33 4.46 -1.58 -14.30
N ASN A 34 4.38 -2.40 -15.34
CA ASN A 34 4.23 -1.96 -16.73
C ASN A 34 2.76 -2.06 -17.15
N LYS A 35 2.30 -1.19 -18.07
CA LYS A 35 1.01 -1.39 -18.73
C LYS A 35 1.05 -2.71 -19.52
N VAL A 36 0.14 -3.63 -19.21
CA VAL A 36 0.02 -4.88 -19.96
C VAL A 36 -0.74 -4.59 -21.26
N GLN A 37 -0.14 -4.93 -22.40
CA GLN A 37 -0.74 -4.72 -23.73
C GLN A 37 -1.80 -5.79 -24.10
N ASN A 38 -1.92 -6.88 -23.35
CA ASN A 38 -2.84 -8.00 -23.64
C ASN A 38 -3.80 -8.32 -22.48
N ARG A 39 -5.01 -8.80 -22.83
CA ARG A 39 -6.18 -9.02 -21.95
C ARG A 39 -6.07 -10.19 -20.96
N ASP A 40 -5.01 -10.99 -20.99
CA ASP A 40 -4.86 -12.18 -20.13
C ASP A 40 -4.09 -11.86 -18.84
N GLY A 41 -4.73 -11.10 -17.95
CA GLY A 41 -4.23 -10.82 -16.60
C GLY A 41 -3.03 -9.86 -16.52
N ASP A 42 -2.69 -9.43 -15.31
CA ASP A 42 -1.63 -8.43 -15.09
C ASP A 42 -0.22 -9.04 -14.99
N GLY A 43 -0.08 -10.37 -15.08
CA GLY A 43 1.20 -11.08 -15.05
C GLY A 43 2.03 -10.83 -13.78
N ASN A 44 1.43 -10.26 -12.74
CA ASN A 44 2.15 -9.69 -11.63
C ASN A 44 2.69 -10.79 -10.67
N PRO A 45 4.01 -10.83 -10.38
CA PRO A 45 4.60 -11.79 -9.45
C PRO A 45 3.96 -11.75 -8.06
N LEU A 46 3.36 -10.63 -7.66
CA LEU A 46 2.67 -10.50 -6.38
C LEU A 46 1.51 -11.48 -6.22
N ASN A 47 0.83 -11.86 -7.30
CA ASN A 47 -0.24 -12.87 -7.23
C ASN A 47 0.33 -14.22 -6.80
N ALA A 48 1.49 -14.62 -7.34
CA ALA A 48 2.14 -15.88 -7.00
C ALA A 48 2.83 -15.82 -5.62
N LEU A 49 3.43 -14.68 -5.26
CA LEU A 49 4.05 -14.47 -3.95
C LEU A 49 3.03 -14.51 -2.80
N LYS A 50 1.80 -14.04 -3.06
CA LYS A 50 0.68 -14.10 -2.11
C LYS A 50 -0.14 -15.40 -2.22
N ALA A 51 0.23 -16.33 -3.09
CA ALA A 51 -0.54 -17.54 -3.42
C ALA A 51 -2.03 -17.25 -3.78
N LEU A 52 -2.29 -16.13 -4.45
CA LEU A 52 -3.63 -15.75 -4.89
C LEU A 52 -4.00 -16.45 -6.19
N LYS A 53 -5.30 -16.68 -6.41
CA LYS A 53 -5.86 -17.17 -7.69
C LYS A 53 -5.19 -18.43 -8.23
N GLN A 54 -4.76 -19.34 -7.34
CA GLN A 54 -4.06 -20.59 -7.69
C GLN A 54 -2.68 -20.41 -8.37
N TYR A 55 -2.14 -19.18 -8.41
CA TYR A 55 -0.78 -18.97 -8.88
C TYR A 55 0.22 -19.51 -7.86
N THR A 56 1.20 -20.27 -8.33
CA THR A 56 2.33 -20.77 -7.54
C THR A 56 3.64 -20.22 -8.09
N ILE A 57 4.64 -20.10 -7.22
CA ILE A 57 6.00 -19.74 -7.60
C ILE A 57 6.95 -20.82 -7.07
N VAL A 58 7.81 -21.33 -7.95
CA VAL A 58 8.83 -22.29 -7.52
C VAL A 58 9.85 -21.61 -6.61
N PRO A 59 10.39 -22.29 -5.59
CA PRO A 59 11.29 -21.69 -4.60
C PRO A 59 12.47 -20.94 -5.21
N MET A 60 13.08 -21.48 -6.27
CA MET A 60 14.21 -20.85 -6.97
C MET A 60 13.85 -19.46 -7.52
N TYR A 61 12.68 -19.29 -8.15
CA TYR A 61 12.26 -17.99 -8.67
C TYR A 61 11.89 -17.02 -7.55
N ARG A 62 11.25 -17.52 -6.49
CA ARG A 62 10.96 -16.72 -5.31
C ARG A 62 12.24 -16.13 -4.71
N ASN A 63 13.26 -16.96 -4.50
CA ASN A 63 14.55 -16.53 -3.96
C ASN A 63 15.19 -15.48 -4.85
N ARG A 64 15.21 -15.70 -6.18
CA ARG A 64 15.74 -14.70 -7.13
C ARG A 64 15.03 -13.35 -7.06
N VAL A 65 13.70 -13.34 -6.87
CA VAL A 65 12.95 -12.09 -6.68
C VAL A 65 13.34 -11.43 -5.36
N MET A 66 13.42 -12.18 -4.26
CA MET A 66 13.78 -11.63 -2.95
C MET A 66 15.22 -11.12 -2.91
N ASP A 67 16.17 -11.77 -3.58
CA ASP A 67 17.55 -11.29 -3.69
C ASP A 67 17.62 -9.97 -4.47
N ARG A 68 16.81 -9.84 -5.53
CA ARG A 68 16.68 -8.55 -6.25
C ARG A 68 16.05 -7.48 -5.37
N THR A 69 15.02 -7.83 -4.60
CA THR A 69 14.40 -6.91 -3.64
C THR A 69 15.42 -6.36 -2.65
N ARG A 70 16.27 -7.22 -2.07
CA ARG A 70 17.36 -6.79 -1.19
C ARG A 70 18.31 -5.82 -1.89
N ASN A 71 18.74 -6.16 -3.11
CA ASN A 71 19.63 -5.29 -3.89
C ASN A 71 19.02 -3.93 -4.21
N VAL A 72 17.72 -3.86 -4.51
CA VAL A 72 17.04 -2.58 -4.74
C VAL A 72 16.88 -1.77 -3.45
N ILE A 73 16.51 -2.40 -2.33
CA ILE A 73 16.42 -1.71 -1.03
C ILE A 73 17.79 -1.19 -0.60
N ALA A 74 18.86 -1.93 -0.83
CA ALA A 74 20.21 -1.51 -0.48
C ALA A 74 20.62 -0.20 -1.17
N LYS A 75 20.11 0.07 -2.38
CA LYS A 75 20.33 1.35 -3.08
C LYS A 75 19.64 2.53 -2.39
N LEU A 76 18.60 2.27 -1.62
CA LEU A 76 17.84 3.29 -0.89
C LEU A 76 18.41 3.55 0.51
N LYS A 77 19.47 2.86 0.95
CA LYS A 77 19.94 2.92 2.36
C LYS A 77 20.35 4.33 2.80
N ASP A 78 20.92 5.11 1.88
CA ASP A 78 21.36 6.48 2.19
C ASP A 78 20.20 7.50 2.09
N ASP A 79 19.18 7.21 1.28
CA ASP A 79 18.01 8.07 1.10
C ASP A 79 16.91 7.81 2.16
N LEU A 80 16.73 6.55 2.53
CA LEU A 80 15.75 6.08 3.52
C LEU A 80 16.44 5.87 4.86
N VAL A 81 16.39 6.91 5.69
CA VAL A 81 16.90 6.89 7.07
C VAL A 81 15.76 6.92 8.11
N PRO A 82 14.85 5.91 8.13
CA PRO A 82 13.80 5.86 9.13
C PRO A 82 14.36 5.44 10.50
N ASP A 83 13.64 5.81 11.55
CA ASP A 83 13.86 5.30 12.89
C ASP A 83 13.13 3.96 13.11
N GLN A 84 11.99 3.78 12.42
CA GLN A 84 11.12 2.62 12.53
C GLN A 84 10.54 2.21 11.18
N ILE A 85 10.32 0.91 10.99
CA ILE A 85 9.63 0.35 9.83
C ILE A 85 8.29 -0.21 10.26
N MET A 86 7.21 0.22 9.62
CA MET A 86 5.88 -0.25 9.97
C MET A 86 5.20 -0.93 8.77
N PRO A 87 4.89 -2.24 8.84
CA PRO A 87 4.10 -2.90 7.83
C PRO A 87 2.65 -2.42 7.86
N MET A 88 2.04 -2.22 6.70
CA MET A 88 0.62 -1.92 6.61
C MET A 88 -0.26 -3.10 7.03
N PRO A 89 -1.37 -2.86 7.75
CA PRO A 89 -2.35 -3.90 8.06
C PRO A 89 -2.87 -4.54 6.77
N SER A 90 -2.50 -5.80 6.55
CA SER A 90 -2.88 -6.55 5.36
C SER A 90 -3.47 -7.90 5.74
N SER A 91 -4.42 -8.37 4.93
CA SER A 91 -5.00 -9.71 5.09
C SER A 91 -4.11 -10.82 4.53
N ASN A 92 -2.88 -10.51 4.10
CA ASN A 92 -1.91 -11.47 3.61
C ASN A 92 -0.57 -11.29 4.34
N GLY A 93 0.18 -12.38 4.51
CA GLY A 93 1.47 -12.37 5.23
C GLY A 93 2.65 -11.76 4.48
N PHE A 94 2.53 -11.52 3.17
CA PHE A 94 3.64 -11.02 2.34
C PHE A 94 4.08 -9.61 2.73
N VAL A 95 3.17 -8.72 3.16
CA VAL A 95 3.57 -7.38 3.66
C VAL A 95 4.49 -7.48 4.87
N GLY A 96 4.19 -8.40 5.79
CA GLY A 96 5.02 -8.66 6.97
C GLY A 96 6.39 -9.22 6.61
N GLU A 97 6.45 -10.19 5.69
CA GLU A 97 7.71 -10.72 5.17
C GLU A 97 8.54 -9.64 4.47
N PHE A 98 7.90 -8.85 3.60
CA PHE A 98 8.57 -7.77 2.89
C PHE A 98 9.12 -6.73 3.87
N ALA A 99 8.33 -6.31 4.86
CA ALA A 99 8.80 -5.38 5.89
C ALA A 99 9.96 -5.93 6.72
N ALA A 100 9.99 -7.24 6.99
CA ALA A 100 11.12 -7.88 7.66
C ALA A 100 12.41 -7.80 6.81
N ILE A 101 12.30 -8.00 5.49
CA ILE A 101 13.45 -7.83 4.57
C ILE A 101 13.92 -6.37 4.57
N VAL A 102 13.00 -5.40 4.55
CA VAL A 102 13.37 -3.98 4.60
C VAL A 102 14.08 -3.66 5.94
N ALA A 103 13.56 -4.17 7.06
CA ALA A 103 14.16 -4.01 8.38
C ALA A 103 15.57 -4.62 8.48
N GLU A 104 15.76 -5.81 7.90
CA GLU A 104 17.06 -6.47 7.79
C GLU A 104 18.06 -5.62 7.00
N VAL A 105 17.69 -5.18 5.79
CA VAL A 105 18.60 -4.45 4.89
C VAL A 105 18.94 -3.05 5.39
N LEU A 106 17.96 -2.34 5.98
CA LEU A 106 18.16 -1.00 6.52
C LEU A 106 18.69 -1.00 7.96
N GLU A 107 18.75 -2.18 8.61
CA GLU A 107 19.16 -2.34 10.01
C GLU A 107 18.29 -1.51 10.97
N LYS A 108 16.97 -1.56 10.76
CA LYS A 108 15.99 -0.78 11.53
C LYS A 108 14.97 -1.67 12.24
N PRO A 109 14.47 -1.24 13.41
CA PRO A 109 13.44 -1.98 14.12
C PRO A 109 12.11 -2.03 13.35
N LEU A 110 11.43 -3.16 13.47
CA LEU A 110 10.07 -3.36 12.97
C LEU A 110 9.07 -2.95 14.05
N MET A 111 8.23 -1.97 13.73
CA MET A 111 7.13 -1.50 14.57
C MET A 111 5.92 -2.44 14.42
N ASN A 112 5.27 -2.76 15.54
CA ASN A 112 4.02 -3.51 15.53
C ASN A 112 2.84 -2.60 15.12
N PRO A 113 2.12 -2.88 14.02
CA PRO A 113 1.01 -2.05 13.55
C PRO A 113 -0.32 -2.30 14.28
N SER A 114 -0.34 -3.06 15.38
CA SER A 114 -1.58 -3.44 16.11
C SER A 114 -2.42 -2.28 16.65
N PHE A 115 -1.85 -1.08 16.74
CA PHE A 115 -2.58 0.15 17.09
C PHE A 115 -3.44 0.67 15.93
N LEU A 116 -3.30 0.11 14.72
CA LEU A 116 -4.13 0.42 13.55
C LEU A 116 -5.12 -0.72 13.29
N ARG A 117 -6.36 -0.35 12.97
CA ARG A 117 -7.35 -1.27 12.42
C ARG A 117 -8.07 -0.64 11.24
N LYS A 118 -8.77 -1.48 10.49
CA LYS A 118 -9.71 -0.98 9.48
C LYS A 118 -10.92 -0.37 10.17
N LYS A 119 -11.45 0.68 9.55
CA LYS A 119 -12.77 1.21 9.89
C LYS A 119 -13.84 0.21 9.47
N THR A 120 -14.89 0.14 10.26
CA THR A 120 -16.12 -0.58 9.93
C THR A 120 -16.94 0.22 8.93
N LEU A 121 -17.90 -0.40 8.23
CA LEU A 121 -18.81 0.32 7.33
C LEU A 121 -19.59 1.41 8.08
N GLY A 122 -19.99 1.17 9.34
CA GLY A 122 -20.67 2.15 10.18
C GLY A 122 -19.82 3.41 10.42
N GLU A 123 -18.54 3.24 10.75
CA GLU A 123 -17.60 4.36 10.92
C GLU A 123 -17.38 5.13 9.62
N MET A 124 -17.24 4.42 8.49
CA MET A 124 -17.12 5.06 7.18
C MET A 124 -18.36 5.88 6.84
N ILE A 125 -19.57 5.37 7.10
CA ILE A 125 -20.82 6.11 6.85
C ILE A 125 -20.91 7.33 7.77
N ALA A 126 -20.55 7.20 9.05
CA ALA A 126 -20.59 8.31 9.99
C ALA A 126 -19.67 9.47 9.57
N GLU A 127 -18.48 9.15 9.04
CA GLU A 127 -17.49 10.15 8.62
C GLU A 127 -17.81 10.77 7.25
N TYR A 128 -18.28 9.97 6.30
CA TYR A 128 -18.40 10.37 4.89
C TYR A 128 -19.84 10.53 4.39
N GLY A 129 -20.84 10.05 5.14
CA GLY A 129 -22.22 9.92 4.67
C GLY A 129 -22.99 11.22 4.55
N ASP A 130 -22.77 12.13 5.51
CA ASP A 130 -23.58 13.35 5.69
C ASP A 130 -22.74 14.63 5.81
N GLY A 131 -21.42 14.52 5.58
CA GLY A 131 -20.47 15.63 5.65
C GLY A 131 -20.36 16.46 4.37
N GLN A 132 -19.49 17.48 4.41
CA GLN A 132 -19.14 18.25 3.21
C GLN A 132 -18.42 17.35 2.22
N LEU A 133 -19.02 17.18 1.04
CA LEU A 133 -18.43 16.37 -0.01
C LEU A 133 -17.16 17.05 -0.57
N PRO A 134 -16.08 16.29 -0.80
CA PRO A 134 -14.91 16.82 -1.48
C PRO A 134 -15.27 17.20 -2.93
N LYS A 135 -14.44 18.04 -3.54
CA LYS A 135 -14.61 18.41 -4.95
C LYS A 135 -14.39 17.18 -5.82
N MET A 136 -15.40 16.84 -6.62
CA MET A 136 -15.42 15.66 -7.47
C MET A 136 -16.00 15.99 -8.85
N SER A 137 -15.60 15.24 -9.87
CA SER A 137 -16.33 15.23 -11.14
C SER A 137 -17.74 14.64 -10.96
N PRO A 138 -18.70 14.94 -11.86
CA PRO A 138 -20.05 14.35 -11.78
C PRO A 138 -20.06 12.82 -11.75
N SER A 139 -19.14 12.16 -12.48
CA SER A 139 -19.02 10.70 -12.49
C SER A 139 -18.51 10.15 -11.15
N GLN A 140 -17.52 10.81 -10.54
CA GLN A 140 -17.01 10.45 -9.22
C GLN A 140 -18.08 10.68 -8.14
N LEU A 141 -18.80 11.80 -8.20
CA LEU A 141 -19.87 12.11 -7.26
C LEU A 141 -20.98 11.05 -7.29
N PHE A 142 -21.39 10.61 -8.49
CA PHE A 142 -22.36 9.54 -8.65
C PHE A 142 -21.85 8.21 -8.06
N ALA A 143 -20.61 7.84 -8.38
CA ALA A 143 -19.98 6.63 -7.83
C ALA A 143 -19.88 6.69 -6.30
N TYR A 144 -19.48 7.83 -5.74
CA TYR A 144 -19.34 8.06 -4.30
C TYR A 144 -20.68 7.90 -3.58
N LYS A 145 -21.73 8.55 -4.07
CA LYS A 145 -23.09 8.42 -3.50
C LYS A 145 -23.63 6.99 -3.62
N SER A 146 -23.32 6.31 -4.72
CA SER A 146 -23.74 4.92 -4.92
C SER A 146 -23.05 3.98 -3.95
N GLU A 147 -21.76 4.19 -3.69
CA GLU A 147 -20.96 3.43 -2.73
C GLU A 147 -21.51 3.63 -1.30
N LEU A 148 -21.77 4.87 -0.88
CA LEU A 148 -22.38 5.16 0.42
C LEU A 148 -23.77 4.53 0.57
N ALA A 149 -24.59 4.55 -0.48
CA ALA A 149 -25.90 3.90 -0.48
C ALA A 149 -25.79 2.37 -0.37
N LEU A 150 -24.75 1.77 -0.94
CA LEU A 150 -24.45 0.34 -0.78
C LEU A 150 -24.03 0.03 0.65
N TRP A 151 -23.14 0.82 1.25
CA TRP A 151 -22.69 0.62 2.62
C TRP A 151 -23.84 0.74 3.63
N ARG A 152 -24.76 1.70 3.44
CA ARG A 152 -25.96 1.86 4.27
C ARG A 152 -26.88 0.63 4.29
N LYS A 153 -26.80 -0.24 3.27
CA LYS A 153 -27.54 -1.52 3.19
C LYS A 153 -26.73 -2.70 3.72
N GLY A 154 -25.45 -2.52 3.98
CA GLY A 154 -24.53 -3.55 4.46
C GLY A 154 -24.57 -3.72 5.98
N ASN A 155 -23.77 -4.68 6.48
CA ASN A 155 -23.55 -4.84 7.91
C ASN A 155 -22.61 -3.75 8.42
N ALA A 156 -23.09 -2.89 9.33
CA ALA A 156 -22.34 -1.77 9.89
C ALA A 156 -21.04 -2.19 10.58
N ASP A 157 -21.00 -3.38 11.20
CA ASP A 157 -19.84 -3.88 11.95
C ASP A 157 -18.78 -4.55 11.07
N ARG A 158 -19.03 -4.67 9.76
CA ARG A 158 -18.09 -5.27 8.81
C ARG A 158 -16.95 -4.29 8.53
N ASP A 159 -15.71 -4.76 8.59
CA ASP A 159 -14.54 -4.01 8.10
C ASP A 159 -14.66 -3.60 6.63
N ILE A 160 -14.25 -2.36 6.33
CA ILE A 160 -14.17 -1.89 4.95
C ILE A 160 -13.08 -2.66 4.18
N SER A 161 -13.41 -3.06 2.95
CA SER A 161 -12.45 -3.58 2.00
C SER A 161 -12.31 -2.59 0.85
N MET A 162 -11.19 -1.86 0.80
CA MET A 162 -10.93 -0.93 -0.30
C MET A 162 -10.85 -1.62 -1.66
N LYS A 163 -10.67 -2.95 -1.71
CA LYS A 163 -10.73 -3.72 -2.96
C LYS A 163 -12.13 -3.75 -3.56
N ASP A 164 -13.17 -3.62 -2.73
CA ASP A 164 -14.57 -3.68 -3.14
C ASP A 164 -15.06 -2.28 -3.59
N VAL A 165 -14.39 -1.22 -3.14
CA VAL A 165 -14.68 0.17 -3.51
C VAL A 165 -14.18 0.46 -4.93
N SER A 166 -14.95 1.22 -5.71
CA SER A 166 -14.55 1.61 -7.07
C SER A 166 -13.24 2.41 -7.08
N PRO A 167 -12.23 2.05 -7.90
CA PRO A 167 -10.94 2.76 -7.98
C PRO A 167 -11.07 4.27 -8.17
N LYS A 168 -12.09 4.74 -8.90
CA LYS A 168 -12.35 6.16 -9.21
C LYS A 168 -12.58 7.06 -7.99
N ILE A 169 -12.94 6.46 -6.85
CA ILE A 169 -13.34 7.18 -5.65
C ILE A 169 -12.55 6.76 -4.40
N ARG A 170 -11.64 5.77 -4.50
CA ARG A 170 -10.91 5.25 -3.34
C ARG A 170 -10.09 6.33 -2.64
N GLU A 171 -9.56 7.29 -3.39
CA GLU A 171 -8.75 8.40 -2.85
C GLU A 171 -9.51 9.27 -1.84
N PHE A 172 -10.85 9.28 -1.91
CA PHE A 172 -11.70 10.08 -1.03
C PHE A 172 -12.04 9.42 0.31
N PHE A 173 -11.48 8.23 0.57
CA PHE A 173 -11.81 7.42 1.74
C PHE A 173 -10.52 7.01 2.47
N LEU A 174 -10.47 7.23 3.78
CA LEU A 174 -9.36 6.84 4.65
C LEU A 174 -9.78 5.61 5.47
N PRO A 175 -9.34 4.39 5.10
CA PRO A 175 -9.92 3.15 5.64
C PRO A 175 -9.37 2.73 7.00
N LEU A 176 -8.38 3.41 7.57
CA LEU A 176 -7.75 3.03 8.84
C LEU A 176 -8.14 4.00 9.96
N THR A 177 -8.16 3.47 11.18
CA THR A 177 -8.33 4.21 12.43
C THR A 177 -7.51 3.57 13.54
N LEU A 178 -7.45 4.22 14.71
CA LEU A 178 -6.80 3.67 15.89
C LEU A 178 -7.63 2.53 16.50
N ALA A 179 -6.96 1.44 16.85
CA ALA A 179 -7.51 0.30 17.58
C ALA A 179 -7.26 0.38 19.10
N GLY A 180 -6.46 1.36 19.54
CA GLY A 180 -6.04 1.53 20.93
C GLY A 180 -5.19 2.79 21.09
N GLU A 181 -4.31 2.79 22.09
CA GLU A 181 -3.40 3.90 22.33
C GLU A 181 -2.37 4.06 21.21
N PHE A 182 -2.06 5.32 20.90
CA PHE A 182 -1.00 5.64 19.95
C PHE A 182 0.36 5.21 20.52
N PRO A 183 1.22 4.53 19.75
CA PRO A 183 2.49 4.05 20.27
C PRO A 183 3.43 5.21 20.65
N ALA A 184 4.36 4.97 21.56
CA ALA A 184 5.36 5.95 22.01
C ALA A 184 6.46 6.18 20.96
N VAL A 185 6.08 6.71 19.79
CA VAL A 185 6.94 6.92 18.60
C VAL A 185 6.87 8.36 18.11
N ALA A 186 6.39 9.28 18.95
CA ALA A 186 6.19 10.68 18.58
C ALA A 186 7.49 11.31 18.06
N GLY A 187 7.40 12.02 16.92
CA GLY A 187 8.52 12.67 16.25
C GLY A 187 9.49 11.74 15.53
N GLN A 188 9.34 10.41 15.63
CA GLN A 188 10.20 9.46 14.92
C GLN A 188 9.86 9.41 13.43
N LYS A 189 10.88 9.22 12.59
CA LYS A 189 10.72 8.99 11.14
C LYS A 189 10.22 7.57 10.90
N VAL A 190 9.02 7.42 10.35
CA VAL A 190 8.40 6.12 10.10
C VAL A 190 8.42 5.81 8.60
N LEU A 191 9.02 4.68 8.24
CA LEU A 191 8.88 4.10 6.90
C LEU A 191 7.69 3.14 6.89
N ILE A 192 6.62 3.52 6.20
CA ILE A 192 5.44 2.66 6.02
C ILE A 192 5.71 1.73 4.84
N VAL A 193 5.48 0.42 5.04
CA VAL A 193 5.72 -0.62 4.04
C VAL A 193 4.42 -1.26 3.61
N ASP A 194 4.18 -1.34 2.30
CA ASP A 194 3.02 -2.03 1.71
C ASP A 194 3.45 -2.91 0.52
N ASP A 195 2.55 -3.78 0.06
CA ASP A 195 2.82 -4.69 -1.05
C ASP A 195 2.56 -4.08 -2.44
N LEU A 196 1.64 -3.13 -2.54
CA LEU A 196 1.24 -2.54 -3.82
C LEU A 196 0.68 -1.14 -3.62
N MET A 197 1.24 -0.16 -4.33
CA MET A 197 0.57 1.13 -4.49
C MET A 197 -0.58 0.98 -5.48
N SER A 198 -1.82 0.92 -4.98
CA SER A 198 -3.02 1.05 -5.81
C SER A 198 -3.51 2.50 -5.78
N SER A 199 -4.60 2.80 -5.08
CA SER A 199 -5.07 4.18 -4.90
C SER A 199 -4.33 4.98 -3.84
N GLY A 200 -3.41 4.35 -3.09
CA GLY A 200 -2.70 4.98 -1.97
C GLY A 200 -3.55 5.25 -0.71
N SER A 201 -4.85 4.98 -0.72
CA SER A 201 -5.78 5.31 0.38
C SER A 201 -5.37 4.74 1.74
N THR A 202 -4.95 3.48 1.79
CA THR A 202 -4.48 2.84 3.03
C THR A 202 -3.24 3.53 3.58
N MET A 203 -2.27 3.82 2.70
CA MET A 203 -1.03 4.50 3.07
C MET A 203 -1.28 5.93 3.53
N ALA A 204 -2.11 6.69 2.81
CA ALA A 204 -2.51 8.03 3.23
C ALA A 204 -3.21 8.01 4.58
N SER A 205 -4.10 7.03 4.81
CA SER A 205 -4.80 6.90 6.09
C SER A 205 -3.84 6.61 7.24
N ALA A 206 -2.88 5.70 7.07
CA ALA A 206 -1.88 5.42 8.09
C ALA A 206 -0.95 6.61 8.33
N ALA A 207 -0.52 7.29 7.25
CA ALA A 207 0.33 8.46 7.35
C ALA A 207 -0.37 9.60 8.09
N ASN A 208 -1.64 9.87 7.81
CA ASN A 208 -2.42 10.88 8.52
C ASN A 208 -2.48 10.56 10.01
N ILE A 209 -2.75 9.30 10.39
CA ILE A 209 -2.78 8.89 11.81
C ILE A 209 -1.42 9.14 12.49
N LEU A 210 -0.31 8.81 11.82
CA LEU A 210 1.04 9.02 12.36
C LEU A 210 1.44 10.50 12.45
N ILE A 211 1.10 11.29 11.44
CA ILE A 211 1.42 12.72 11.36
C ILE A 211 0.58 13.50 12.37
N GLU A 212 -0.73 13.25 12.43
CA GLU A 212 -1.65 13.97 13.33
C GLU A 212 -1.49 13.51 14.79
N GLY A 213 -1.39 12.19 15.03
CA GLY A 213 -1.29 11.62 16.37
C GLY A 213 0.09 11.73 17.01
N GLY A 214 1.15 11.55 16.22
CA GLY A 214 2.53 11.47 16.72
C GLY A 214 3.48 12.54 16.17
N LYS A 215 3.05 13.38 15.23
CA LYS A 215 3.95 14.29 14.48
C LYS A 215 5.13 13.56 13.84
N CYS A 216 4.92 12.32 13.42
CA CYS A 216 5.94 11.50 12.80
C CYS A 216 6.14 11.93 11.34
N PRO A 217 7.37 12.22 10.89
CA PRO A 217 7.67 12.29 9.48
C PRO A 217 7.46 10.91 8.84
N VAL A 218 6.76 10.86 7.70
CA VAL A 218 6.39 9.60 7.05
C VAL A 218 6.98 9.52 5.64
N THR A 219 7.53 8.36 5.31
CA THR A 219 7.91 7.97 3.95
C THR A 219 7.26 6.61 3.64
N GLY A 220 6.89 6.37 2.39
CA GLY A 220 6.32 5.10 1.94
C GLY A 220 7.33 4.25 1.18
N LEU A 221 7.21 2.93 1.29
CA LEU A 221 7.87 1.96 0.43
C LEU A 221 6.89 0.86 0.05
N CYS A 222 6.60 0.72 -1.24
CA CYS A 222 5.82 -0.39 -1.76
C CYS A 222 6.71 -1.40 -2.48
N PHE A 223 6.37 -2.68 -2.35
CA PHE A 223 7.00 -3.72 -3.15
C PHE A 223 6.77 -3.48 -4.66
N LEU A 224 5.55 -3.08 -5.04
CA LEU A 224 5.21 -2.68 -6.41
C LEU A 224 4.60 -1.29 -6.51
N SER A 225 4.93 -0.58 -7.60
CA SER A 225 4.23 0.63 -8.01
C SER A 225 2.78 0.37 -8.44
N GLY A 226 2.00 1.44 -8.64
CA GLY A 226 0.74 1.40 -9.38
C GLY A 226 0.96 1.16 -10.87
N LEU A 227 -0.13 0.98 -11.63
CA LEU A 227 -0.01 0.98 -13.09
C LEU A 227 0.30 2.39 -13.60
N PRO A 228 1.04 2.55 -14.72
CA PRO A 228 1.29 3.85 -15.29
C PRO A 228 -0.01 4.59 -15.62
N GLY A 229 -0.20 5.80 -15.08
CA GLY A 229 -1.42 6.60 -15.25
C GLY A 229 -2.52 6.32 -14.22
N GLU A 230 -2.26 5.49 -13.21
CA GLU A 230 -3.04 5.41 -11.96
C GLU A 230 -2.32 6.24 -10.88
N SER A 231 -2.36 7.56 -11.01
CA SER A 231 -1.97 8.51 -9.95
C SER A 231 -2.59 9.87 -10.21
#